data_AF-E2F3I8-F1
#
_entry.id   AF-E2F3I8-F1
#
_cell.length_a   1.000
_cell.length_b   1.000
_cell.length_c   1.000
_cell.angle_alpha   90.00
_cell.angle_beta   90.00
_cell.angle_gamma   90.00
#
_symmetry.space_group_name_H-M   'P 1'
#
loop_
_entity.id
_entity.type
_entity.pdbx_description
1 polymer ?
#
loop_
_entity_poly.entity_id
_entity_poly.type
_entity_poly.pdbx_seq_one_letter_code
_entity_poly.pdbx_strand_id
1 'polypeptide(L)'
;WNKLEVDMKDAVGTYNLSGLINFTGGDLDVNMQKATLRLGQFNGNSFTSFKDGANRTTRVDFNAKNILIDNFVEINNRVGSGAGRKASSTVLTLQASEKITSRENAEISLYDGATLNLVSSSNHSVDLYGKVWMGRLQYVGAYLAPSYSTINTSKVVGEMNFRHLAVGDRNAAQAGIIANKKTNIGVLDLWQSAGLNIIAPPEGGYESKTKDTPSQNNPKNDTQKTEIQPTQVIDGPFAGAKDTVVN
;
A
#
# COMPACT_ATOMS: atom_id res chain seq x y z
N TRP A 1 6.97 20.49 -0.76
CA TRP A 1 6.56 19.17 -0.27
C TRP A 1 6.61 19.25 1.23
N ASN A 2 5.48 19.05 1.91
CA ASN A 2 5.40 19.14 3.36
C ASN A 2 4.97 17.79 3.91
N LYS A 3 5.39 17.48 5.14
CA LYS A 3 4.92 16.32 5.89
C LYS A 3 3.95 16.80 6.98
N LEU A 4 2.83 16.10 7.15
CA LEU A 4 1.92 16.29 8.28
C LEU A 4 2.03 15.08 9.21
N GLU A 5 2.28 15.34 10.48
CA GLU A 5 2.30 14.32 11.53
C GLU A 5 1.21 14.63 12.56
N VAL A 6 0.44 13.61 12.93
CA VAL A 6 -0.60 13.69 13.96
C VAL A 6 -0.29 12.62 15.01
N ASP A 7 0.16 13.04 16.19
CA ASP A 7 0.44 12.13 17.31
C ASP A 7 -0.70 12.17 18.34
N MET A 8 -1.45 11.07 18.40
CA MET A 8 -2.60 10.82 19.27
C MET A 8 -2.45 9.47 19.98
N LYS A 9 -1.22 9.04 20.32
CA LYS A 9 -0.93 7.74 20.95
C LYS A 9 -1.86 7.34 22.10
N ASP A 10 -2.23 8.30 22.94
CA ASP A 10 -3.09 8.07 24.11
C ASP A 10 -4.58 8.30 23.87
N ALA A 11 -4.95 8.77 22.69
CA ALA A 11 -6.34 8.99 22.34
C ALA A 11 -7.07 7.65 22.25
N VAL A 12 -8.21 7.57 22.93
CA VAL A 12 -9.12 6.43 22.91
C VAL A 12 -10.41 6.87 22.21
N GLY A 13 -11.04 5.95 21.49
CA GLY A 13 -12.31 6.19 20.80
C GLY A 13 -12.27 5.72 19.36
N THR A 14 -13.23 6.21 18.57
CA THR A 14 -13.30 5.96 17.12
C THR A 14 -13.21 7.29 16.39
N TYR A 15 -12.30 7.36 15.43
CA TYR A 15 -12.05 8.54 14.61
C TYR A 15 -12.31 8.22 13.15
N ASN A 16 -12.93 9.16 12.44
CA ASN A 16 -13.33 8.96 11.06
C ASN A 16 -12.49 9.84 10.14
N LEU A 17 -11.94 9.24 9.10
CA LEU A 17 -11.48 9.97 7.93
C LEU A 17 -12.45 9.67 6.80
N SER A 18 -13.21 10.68 6.36
CA SER A 18 -14.30 10.50 5.40
C SER A 18 -14.37 11.70 4.48
N GLY A 19 -14.29 11.47 3.17
CA GLY A 19 -14.35 12.52 2.17
C GLY A 19 -13.03 13.25 1.92
N LEU A 20 -11.89 12.71 2.39
CA LEU A 20 -10.59 13.23 1.99
C LEU A 20 -10.27 12.73 0.56
N ILE A 21 -10.72 13.48 -0.45
CA ILE A 21 -10.62 13.12 -1.86
C ILE A 21 -9.49 13.92 -2.53
N ASN A 22 -8.71 13.24 -3.36
CA ASN A 22 -7.57 13.75 -4.11
C ASN A 22 -6.54 14.42 -3.20
N PHE A 23 -6.22 13.78 -2.07
CA PHE A 23 -5.16 14.27 -1.21
C PHE A 23 -3.81 14.18 -1.92
N THR A 24 -3.20 15.32 -2.17
CA THR A 24 -1.85 15.45 -2.76
C THR A 24 -0.88 16.22 -1.86
N GLY A 25 -1.14 16.23 -0.55
CA GLY A 25 -0.49 17.11 0.42
C GLY A 25 0.97 16.79 0.75
N GLY A 26 1.49 15.65 0.27
CA GLY A 26 2.79 15.11 0.67
C GLY A 26 2.60 13.95 1.64
N ASP A 27 3.55 13.76 2.56
CA ASP A 27 3.52 12.66 3.51
C ASP A 27 2.55 12.94 4.66
N LEU A 28 1.83 11.91 5.12
CA LEU A 28 0.85 11.98 6.20
C LEU A 28 1.05 10.82 7.16
N ASP A 29 1.43 11.12 8.40
CA ASP A 29 1.61 10.11 9.44
C ASP A 29 0.60 10.36 10.56
N VAL A 30 -0.32 9.43 10.77
CA VAL A 30 -1.33 9.51 11.84
C VAL A 30 -1.12 8.36 12.81
N ASN A 31 -0.71 8.69 14.03
CA ASN A 31 -0.44 7.74 15.08
C ASN A 31 -1.51 7.81 16.18
N MET A 32 -2.25 6.72 16.36
CA MET A 32 -3.41 6.62 17.25
C MET A 32 -3.59 5.20 17.81
N GLN A 33 -2.51 4.64 18.36
CA GLN A 33 -2.37 3.21 18.71
C GLN A 33 -3.43 2.65 19.66
N LYS A 34 -4.16 3.50 20.39
CA LYS A 34 -5.25 3.11 21.30
C LYS A 34 -6.65 3.35 20.75
N ALA A 35 -6.76 3.91 19.55
CA ALA A 35 -8.03 4.28 18.92
C ALA A 35 -8.37 3.41 17.70
N THR A 36 -9.66 3.34 17.39
CA THR A 36 -10.15 2.78 16.13
C THR A 36 -10.17 3.87 15.06
N LEU A 37 -9.55 3.61 13.92
CA LEU A 37 -9.68 4.41 12.72
C LEU A 37 -10.76 3.82 11.82
N ARG A 38 -11.70 4.65 11.38
CA ARG A 38 -12.69 4.29 10.37
C ARG A 38 -12.44 5.12 9.10
N LEU A 39 -12.01 4.43 8.05
CA LEU A 39 -11.77 4.97 6.72
C LEU A 39 -13.07 4.90 5.92
N GLY A 40 -13.75 6.03 5.83
CA GLY A 40 -14.92 6.25 4.99
C GLY A 40 -16.23 5.93 5.68
N GLN A 41 -16.68 6.77 6.61
CA GLN A 41 -18.01 6.63 7.21
C GLN A 41 -19.13 7.06 6.25
N PHE A 42 -19.01 8.22 5.60
CA PHE A 42 -20.04 8.80 4.74
C PHE A 42 -19.62 8.86 3.27
N ASN A 43 -18.32 9.02 3.02
CA ASN A 43 -17.73 9.08 1.69
C ASN A 43 -16.35 8.43 1.72
N GLY A 44 -15.85 7.98 0.58
CA GLY A 44 -14.53 7.38 0.49
C GLY A 44 -13.39 8.39 0.65
N ASN A 45 -12.17 7.88 0.50
CA ASN A 45 -10.94 8.67 0.56
C ASN A 45 -10.05 8.35 -0.64
N SER A 46 -9.20 9.29 -1.05
CA SER A 46 -8.16 9.02 -2.03
C SER A 46 -6.87 9.77 -1.78
N PHE A 47 -5.76 9.07 -1.99
CA PHE A 47 -4.41 9.55 -1.73
C PHE A 47 -3.57 9.42 -3.00
N THR A 48 -2.98 10.52 -3.44
CA THR A 48 -2.27 10.61 -4.72
C THR A 48 -1.08 11.53 -4.63
N SER A 49 -0.04 11.27 -5.41
CA SER A 49 1.07 12.20 -5.62
C SER A 49 1.02 12.77 -7.03
N PHE A 50 1.58 13.96 -7.24
CA PHE A 50 1.81 14.48 -8.59
C PHE A 50 3.22 14.17 -9.05
N LYS A 51 3.34 13.79 -10.32
CA LYS A 51 4.62 13.75 -11.02
C LYS A 51 5.20 15.15 -11.10
N ASP A 52 6.39 15.28 -10.54
CA ASP A 52 7.19 16.50 -10.51
C ASP A 52 8.63 16.18 -10.95
N GLY A 53 9.50 17.19 -11.03
CA GLY A 53 10.89 17.00 -11.44
C GLY A 53 11.71 16.09 -10.50
N ALA A 54 11.17 15.75 -9.32
CA ALA A 54 11.80 14.87 -8.34
C ALA A 54 11.13 13.48 -8.26
N ASN A 55 10.10 13.21 -9.08
CA ASN A 55 9.32 11.96 -9.10
C ASN A 55 8.95 11.47 -7.68
N ARG A 56 8.44 12.38 -6.84
CA ARG A 56 8.17 12.08 -5.42
C ARG A 56 7.09 11.01 -5.26
N THR A 57 7.21 10.25 -4.17
CA THR A 57 6.21 9.28 -3.70
C THR A 57 5.51 9.87 -2.49
N THR A 58 4.17 9.89 -2.47
CA THR A 58 3.39 10.22 -1.26
C THR A 58 3.35 9.01 -0.35
N ARG A 59 3.72 9.18 0.92
CA ARG A 59 3.60 8.15 1.96
C ARG A 59 2.51 8.53 2.95
N VAL A 60 1.51 7.67 3.08
CA VAL A 60 0.41 7.87 4.02
C VAL A 60 0.40 6.70 4.98
N ASP A 61 0.65 6.97 6.25
CA ASP A 61 0.82 5.95 7.27
C ASP A 61 -0.22 6.16 8.38
N PHE A 62 -1.07 5.15 8.58
CA PHE A 62 -2.01 5.09 9.70
C PHE A 62 -1.59 4.00 10.67
N ASN A 63 -1.35 4.36 11.93
CA ASN A 63 -1.04 3.42 13.01
C ASN A 63 -2.13 3.49 14.08
N ALA A 64 -3.03 2.51 14.11
CA ALA A 64 -4.21 2.50 14.95
C ALA A 64 -4.35 1.20 15.74
N LYS A 65 -5.29 1.16 16.68
CA LYS A 65 -5.69 -0.08 17.35
C LYS A 65 -6.43 -1.01 16.38
N ASN A 66 -7.48 -0.46 15.76
CA ASN A 66 -8.30 -1.12 14.75
C ASN A 66 -8.42 -0.21 13.53
N ILE A 67 -8.45 -0.78 12.34
CA ILE A 67 -8.73 -0.06 11.09
C ILE A 67 -9.94 -0.70 10.41
N LEU A 68 -10.98 0.11 10.23
CA LEU A 68 -12.22 -0.27 9.56
C LEU A 68 -12.32 0.48 8.23
N ILE A 69 -12.37 -0.22 7.11
CA ILE A 69 -12.53 0.34 5.78
C ILE A 69 -14.00 0.21 5.38
N ASP A 70 -14.74 1.29 5.54
CA ASP A 70 -16.20 1.26 5.47
C ASP A 70 -16.75 1.78 4.14
N ASN A 71 -15.89 2.33 3.29
CA ASN A 71 -16.24 2.87 1.97
C ASN A 71 -15.02 2.73 1.04
N PHE A 72 -15.06 3.38 -0.12
CA PHE A 72 -13.97 3.28 -1.08
C PHE A 72 -12.69 3.97 -0.57
N VAL A 73 -11.54 3.36 -0.89
CA VAL A 73 -10.21 3.95 -0.72
C VAL A 73 -9.47 3.79 -2.03
N GLU A 74 -9.10 4.92 -2.65
CA GLU A 74 -8.32 4.93 -3.88
C GLU A 74 -6.87 5.35 -3.63
N ILE A 75 -5.92 4.57 -4.15
CA ILE A 75 -4.49 4.80 -3.96
C ILE A 75 -3.88 5.14 -5.32
N ASN A 76 -3.26 6.31 -5.40
CA ASN A 76 -2.68 6.92 -6.59
C ASN A 76 -3.69 7.17 -7.72
N ASN A 77 -4.92 7.57 -7.37
CA ASN A 77 -5.99 7.82 -8.33
C ASN A 77 -5.68 8.98 -9.30
N ARG A 78 -6.46 9.10 -10.37
CA ARG A 78 -6.41 10.26 -11.25
C ARG A 78 -7.08 11.45 -10.57
N VAL A 79 -6.38 12.58 -10.51
CA VAL A 79 -6.98 13.85 -10.06
C VAL A 79 -7.70 14.55 -11.22
N GLY A 80 -8.99 14.80 -11.04
CA GLY A 80 -9.84 15.48 -12.02
C GLY A 80 -9.98 14.73 -13.36
N SER A 81 -9.98 15.47 -14.47
CA SER A 81 -10.07 14.89 -15.83
C SER A 81 -8.77 14.20 -16.28
N GLY A 82 -7.66 14.41 -15.56
CA GLY A 82 -6.34 13.94 -15.96
C GLY A 82 -5.65 14.81 -17.02
N ALA A 83 -6.23 15.93 -17.45
CA ALA A 83 -5.57 16.86 -18.40
C ALA A 83 -4.33 17.55 -17.80
N GLY A 84 -4.28 17.69 -16.47
CA GLY A 84 -3.17 18.32 -15.75
C GLY A 84 -1.99 17.39 -15.44
N ARG A 85 -1.32 17.67 -14.32
CA ARG A 85 -0.22 16.85 -13.80
C ARG A 85 -0.69 15.41 -13.60
N LYS A 86 0.12 14.47 -14.08
CA LYS A 86 -0.12 13.04 -13.93
C LYS A 86 0.25 12.59 -12.53
N ALA A 87 -0.36 11.51 -12.06
CA ALA A 87 0.05 10.89 -10.82
C ALA A 87 1.50 10.36 -10.92
N SER A 88 2.20 10.31 -9.78
CA SER A 88 3.51 9.66 -9.67
C SER A 88 3.34 8.29 -9.01
N SER A 89 3.66 8.16 -7.73
CA SER A 89 3.54 6.95 -6.93
C SER A 89 2.99 7.27 -5.53
N THR A 90 2.25 6.33 -4.94
CA THR A 90 1.72 6.49 -3.57
C THR A 90 1.86 5.19 -2.79
N VAL A 91 2.31 5.30 -1.55
CA VAL A 91 2.37 4.19 -0.59
C VAL A 91 1.39 4.50 0.54
N LEU A 92 0.38 3.65 0.71
CA LEU A 92 -0.52 3.68 1.87
C LEU A 92 -0.14 2.54 2.81
N THR A 93 0.17 2.84 4.07
CA THR A 93 0.39 1.84 5.12
C THR A 93 -0.74 1.88 6.12
N LEU A 94 -1.41 0.75 6.28
CA LEU A 94 -2.41 0.54 7.32
C LEU A 94 -1.80 -0.42 8.35
N GLN A 95 -1.46 0.13 9.51
CA GLN A 95 -0.91 -0.61 10.63
C GLN A 95 -1.93 -0.66 11.77
N ALA A 96 -2.34 -1.88 12.12
CA ALA A 96 -3.23 -2.12 13.24
C ALA A 96 -2.61 -3.05 14.28
N SER A 97 -2.84 -2.77 15.56
CA SER A 97 -2.41 -3.66 16.63
C SER A 97 -3.39 -4.80 16.92
N GLU A 98 -4.66 -4.65 16.52
CA GLU A 98 -5.72 -5.65 16.73
C GLU A 98 -6.35 -6.17 15.44
N LYS A 99 -6.95 -5.31 14.61
CA LYS A 99 -7.72 -5.76 13.43
C LYS A 99 -7.68 -4.76 12.29
N ILE A 100 -7.59 -5.27 11.06
CA ILE A 100 -7.92 -4.54 9.83
C ILE A 100 -9.07 -5.27 9.16
N THR A 101 -10.15 -4.56 8.84
CA THR A 101 -11.28 -5.17 8.11
C THR A 101 -11.96 -4.16 7.20
N SER A 102 -12.61 -4.63 6.15
CA SER A 102 -13.48 -3.79 5.32
C SER A 102 -14.94 -4.22 5.34
N ARG A 103 -15.85 -3.34 4.96
CA ARG A 103 -17.25 -3.72 4.68
C ARG A 103 -17.35 -4.40 3.31
N GLU A 104 -18.42 -5.18 3.11
CA GLU A 104 -18.72 -5.85 1.83
C GLU A 104 -18.86 -4.88 0.66
N ASN A 105 -19.35 -3.66 0.91
CA ASN A 105 -19.51 -2.61 -0.10
C ASN A 105 -18.33 -1.64 -0.17
N ALA A 106 -17.27 -1.86 0.61
CA ALA A 106 -16.05 -1.09 0.47
C ALA A 106 -15.30 -1.51 -0.80
N GLU A 107 -14.56 -0.58 -1.39
CA GLU A 107 -13.71 -0.89 -2.54
C GLU A 107 -12.32 -0.28 -2.33
N ILE A 108 -11.29 -1.11 -2.42
CA ILE A 108 -9.91 -0.63 -2.35
C ILE A 108 -9.35 -0.67 -3.77
N SER A 109 -9.10 0.49 -4.37
CA SER A 109 -8.61 0.59 -5.74
C SER A 109 -7.16 1.08 -5.77
N LEU A 110 -6.25 0.24 -6.26
CA LEU A 110 -4.86 0.57 -6.54
C LEU A 110 -4.70 0.89 -8.03
N TYR A 111 -4.22 2.09 -8.32
CA TYR A 111 -3.86 2.52 -9.68
C TYR A 111 -2.36 2.31 -9.95
N ASP A 112 -1.90 2.66 -11.15
CA ASP A 112 -0.48 2.58 -11.50
C ASP A 112 0.38 3.33 -10.47
N GLY A 113 1.47 2.72 -10.00
CA GLY A 113 2.38 3.31 -9.00
C GLY A 113 1.88 3.25 -7.54
N ALA A 114 0.78 2.53 -7.28
CA ALA A 114 0.22 2.37 -5.94
C ALA A 114 0.80 1.15 -5.20
N THR A 115 1.15 1.37 -3.92
CA THR A 115 1.47 0.30 -2.97
C THR A 115 0.57 0.40 -1.74
N LEU A 116 -0.01 -0.72 -1.33
CA LEU A 116 -0.72 -0.86 -0.07
C LEU A 116 0.06 -1.79 0.86
N ASN A 117 0.51 -1.30 2.01
CA ASN A 117 1.09 -2.12 3.07
C ASN A 117 0.02 -2.40 4.12
N LEU A 118 -0.20 -3.67 4.43
CA LEU A 118 -1.04 -4.11 5.54
C LEU A 118 -0.13 -4.70 6.62
N VAL A 119 -0.20 -4.12 7.81
CA VAL A 119 0.61 -4.54 8.96
C VAL A 119 -0.36 -4.85 10.10
N SER A 120 -0.39 -6.10 10.54
CA SER A 120 -1.21 -6.52 11.68
C SER A 120 -0.35 -7.32 12.64
N SER A 121 -0.15 -6.79 13.85
CA SER A 121 0.69 -7.46 14.86
C SER A 121 -0.07 -8.50 15.70
N SER A 122 -1.39 -8.60 15.55
CA SER A 122 -2.20 -9.61 16.23
C SER A 122 -2.29 -10.90 15.42
N ASN A 123 -2.67 -11.99 16.09
CA ASN A 123 -3.04 -13.25 15.42
C ASN A 123 -4.42 -13.19 14.74
N HIS A 124 -5.12 -12.04 14.77
CA HIS A 124 -6.37 -11.89 14.05
C HIS A 124 -6.11 -11.78 12.54
N SER A 125 -7.05 -12.28 11.76
CA SER A 125 -7.05 -12.12 10.32
C SER A 125 -7.22 -10.65 9.92
N VAL A 126 -6.62 -10.30 8.79
CA VAL A 126 -6.99 -9.13 8.01
C VAL A 126 -8.04 -9.57 7.01
N ASP A 127 -9.26 -9.04 7.16
CA ASP A 127 -10.42 -9.46 6.37
C ASP A 127 -10.93 -8.33 5.48
N LEU A 128 -10.62 -8.42 4.19
CA LEU A 128 -11.12 -7.50 3.16
C LEU A 128 -12.36 -8.12 2.52
N TYR A 129 -13.53 -7.77 3.04
CA TYR A 129 -14.83 -8.25 2.55
C TYR A 129 -15.24 -7.63 1.23
N GLY A 130 -14.93 -6.34 1.07
CA GLY A 130 -15.17 -5.59 -0.16
C GLY A 130 -14.20 -5.94 -1.28
N LYS A 131 -14.48 -5.39 -2.47
CA LYS A 131 -13.67 -5.64 -3.67
C LYS A 131 -12.31 -4.93 -3.55
N VAL A 132 -11.24 -5.66 -3.83
CA VAL A 132 -9.88 -5.11 -3.97
C VAL A 132 -9.50 -5.12 -5.43
N TRP A 133 -9.24 -3.95 -5.99
CA TRP A 133 -8.85 -3.77 -7.39
C TRP A 133 -7.37 -3.41 -7.47
N MET A 134 -6.60 -4.23 -8.17
CA MET A 134 -5.19 -4.00 -8.46
C MET A 134 -4.99 -3.62 -9.93
N GLY A 135 -4.36 -2.48 -10.18
CA GLY A 135 -4.03 -2.00 -11.53
C GLY A 135 -5.25 -1.47 -12.31
N ARG A 136 -6.10 -0.67 -11.66
CA ARG A 136 -7.28 -0.08 -12.32
C ARG A 136 -6.90 0.94 -13.39
N LEU A 137 -7.75 1.11 -14.41
CA LEU A 137 -7.52 2.05 -15.50
C LEU A 137 -7.51 3.49 -14.98
N GLN A 138 -6.33 4.09 -14.94
CA GLN A 138 -6.14 5.42 -14.37
C GLN A 138 -6.65 6.54 -15.28
N TYR A 139 -6.47 6.42 -16.59
CA TYR A 139 -6.89 7.42 -17.57
C TYR A 139 -7.73 6.79 -18.66
N VAL A 140 -8.83 7.47 -19.02
CA VAL A 140 -9.69 7.05 -20.13
C VAL A 140 -8.86 6.99 -21.41
N GLY A 141 -8.93 5.86 -22.13
CA GLY A 141 -8.21 5.64 -23.38
C GLY A 141 -6.77 5.13 -23.23
N ALA A 142 -6.21 5.08 -22.02
CA ALA A 142 -4.84 4.60 -21.78
C ALA A 142 -4.75 3.07 -21.63
N TYR A 143 -5.44 2.32 -22.50
CA TYR A 143 -5.59 0.86 -22.40
C TYR A 143 -4.28 0.07 -22.61
N LEU A 144 -3.28 0.70 -23.26
CA LEU A 144 -1.98 0.08 -23.52
C LEU A 144 -0.94 0.37 -22.43
N ALA A 145 -1.26 1.25 -21.47
CA ALA A 145 -0.34 1.55 -20.38
C ALA A 145 -0.34 0.38 -19.39
N PRO A 146 0.84 -0.24 -19.10
CA PRO A 146 0.94 -1.19 -18.01
C PRO A 146 0.64 -0.44 -16.70
N SER A 147 -0.12 -1.07 -15.82
CA SER A 147 -0.45 -0.52 -14.51
C SER A 147 0.15 -1.41 -13.44
N TYR A 148 1.17 -0.90 -12.76
CA TYR A 148 1.87 -1.63 -11.71
C TYR A 148 1.28 -1.30 -10.35
N SER A 149 0.96 -2.32 -9.56
CA SER A 149 0.46 -2.14 -8.19
C SER A 149 0.93 -3.25 -7.28
N THR A 150 1.15 -2.91 -6.01
CA THR A 150 1.65 -3.86 -5.01
C THR A 150 0.78 -3.86 -3.78
N ILE A 151 0.37 -5.03 -3.31
CA ILE A 151 -0.13 -5.21 -1.94
C ILE A 151 0.91 -6.00 -1.16
N ASN A 152 1.38 -5.41 -0.06
CA ASN A 152 2.34 -6.03 0.83
C ASN A 152 1.66 -6.41 2.14
N THR A 153 1.59 -7.72 2.38
CA THR A 153 1.01 -8.32 3.58
C THR A 153 2.04 -9.07 4.41
N SER A 154 3.33 -8.99 4.06
CA SER A 154 4.44 -9.69 4.72
C SER A 154 4.50 -9.53 6.24
N LYS A 155 3.93 -8.46 6.78
CA LYS A 155 3.87 -8.16 8.22
C LYS A 155 2.49 -8.39 8.85
N VAL A 156 1.62 -9.16 8.19
CA VAL A 156 0.37 -9.66 8.78
C VAL A 156 0.69 -10.98 9.50
N VAL A 157 0.55 -10.98 10.83
CA VAL A 157 0.82 -12.16 11.67
C VAL A 157 -0.29 -13.21 11.54
N GLY A 158 -1.56 -12.78 11.56
CA GLY A 158 -2.70 -13.65 11.29
C GLY A 158 -2.84 -14.03 9.81
N GLU A 159 -4.04 -14.45 9.41
CA GLU A 159 -4.34 -14.77 8.02
C GLU A 159 -4.68 -13.52 7.20
N MET A 160 -4.34 -13.52 5.91
CA MET A 160 -4.79 -12.50 4.98
C MET A 160 -5.96 -13.04 4.15
N ASN A 161 -7.11 -12.38 4.19
CA ASN A 161 -8.32 -12.80 3.50
C ASN A 161 -8.80 -11.74 2.52
N PHE A 162 -8.66 -12.01 1.22
CA PHE A 162 -9.34 -11.26 0.16
C PHE A 162 -10.63 -11.99 -0.21
N ARG A 163 -11.80 -11.38 -0.02
CA ARG A 163 -13.06 -12.01 -0.49
C ARG A 163 -13.24 -11.89 -1.99
N HIS A 164 -12.86 -10.75 -2.56
CA HIS A 164 -12.91 -10.50 -3.99
C HIS A 164 -11.69 -9.67 -4.42
N LEU A 165 -10.81 -10.29 -5.19
CA LEU A 165 -9.65 -9.64 -5.81
C LEU A 165 -9.91 -9.51 -7.31
N ALA A 166 -9.72 -8.31 -7.85
CA ALA A 166 -9.73 -8.06 -9.28
C ALA A 166 -8.40 -7.46 -9.73
N VAL A 167 -7.89 -7.91 -10.87
CA VAL A 167 -6.63 -7.44 -11.42
C VAL A 167 -6.82 -7.01 -12.87
N GLY A 168 -6.47 -5.75 -13.12
CA GLY A 168 -6.60 -5.10 -14.42
C GLY A 168 -8.01 -4.61 -14.72
N ASP A 169 -8.08 -3.56 -15.54
CA ASP A 169 -9.31 -2.95 -16.06
C ASP A 169 -9.01 -2.42 -17.46
N ARG A 170 -9.30 -3.23 -18.49
CA ARG A 170 -9.03 -2.85 -19.90
C ARG A 170 -7.57 -2.46 -20.15
N ASN A 171 -6.64 -2.97 -19.36
CA ASN A 171 -5.22 -2.63 -19.44
C ASN A 171 -4.33 -3.86 -19.17
N ALA A 172 -3.04 -3.72 -19.48
CA ALA A 172 -2.04 -4.75 -19.20
C ALA A 172 -1.49 -4.63 -17.76
N ALA A 173 -2.38 -4.66 -16.76
CA ALA A 173 -1.98 -4.54 -15.37
C ALA A 173 -0.98 -5.63 -14.94
N GLN A 174 -0.03 -5.27 -14.10
CA GLN A 174 0.94 -6.18 -13.51
C GLN A 174 0.90 -5.98 -11.99
N ALA A 175 0.16 -6.85 -11.32
CA ALA A 175 -0.05 -6.81 -9.88
C ALA A 175 0.95 -7.71 -9.16
N GLY A 176 1.43 -7.25 -8.01
CA GLY A 176 2.27 -8.03 -7.09
C GLY A 176 1.65 -8.12 -5.70
N ILE A 177 1.54 -9.32 -5.15
CA ILE A 177 1.22 -9.53 -3.73
C ILE A 177 2.45 -10.11 -3.06
N ILE A 178 3.03 -9.36 -2.11
CA ILE A 178 4.03 -9.92 -1.19
C ILE A 178 3.23 -10.51 -0.02
N ALA A 179 3.10 -11.83 -0.03
CA ALA A 179 2.17 -12.55 0.81
C ALA A 179 2.71 -12.73 2.23
N ASN A 180 1.80 -12.82 3.21
CA ASN A 180 2.12 -13.43 4.49
C ASN A 180 2.16 -14.96 4.34
N LYS A 181 2.37 -15.65 5.45
CA LYS A 181 2.42 -17.12 5.49
C LYS A 181 1.12 -17.80 5.02
N LYS A 182 -0.03 -17.18 5.26
CA LYS A 182 -1.33 -17.73 4.88
C LYS A 182 -2.23 -16.65 4.27
N THR A 183 -2.34 -16.70 2.96
CA THR A 183 -3.21 -15.83 2.15
C THR A 183 -4.34 -16.66 1.56
N ASN A 184 -5.57 -16.18 1.70
CA ASN A 184 -6.77 -16.78 1.11
C ASN A 184 -7.40 -15.76 0.14
N ILE A 185 -7.66 -16.18 -1.10
CA ILE A 185 -8.32 -15.40 -2.14
C ILE A 185 -9.63 -16.09 -2.50
N GLY A 186 -10.76 -15.44 -2.25
CA GLY A 186 -12.08 -15.96 -2.57
C GLY A 186 -12.34 -15.96 -4.08
N VAL A 187 -12.89 -14.87 -4.58
CA VAL A 187 -13.07 -14.67 -6.03
C VAL A 187 -11.87 -13.93 -6.59
N LEU A 188 -11.33 -14.43 -7.71
CA LEU A 188 -10.28 -13.78 -8.48
C LEU A 188 -10.77 -13.46 -9.91
N ASP A 189 -10.94 -12.17 -10.18
CA ASP A 189 -11.23 -11.66 -11.53
C ASP A 189 -9.93 -11.18 -12.19
N LEU A 190 -9.54 -11.81 -13.30
CA LEU A 190 -8.37 -11.41 -14.07
C LEU A 190 -8.81 -10.85 -15.43
N TRP A 191 -8.36 -9.63 -15.74
CA TRP A 191 -8.47 -9.12 -17.10
C TRP A 191 -7.56 -9.92 -18.05
N GLN A 192 -7.96 -10.08 -19.31
CA GLN A 192 -7.31 -10.97 -20.28
C GLN A 192 -5.79 -10.74 -20.46
N SER A 193 -5.33 -9.51 -20.25
CA SER A 193 -3.92 -9.11 -20.38
C SER A 193 -3.26 -8.78 -19.03
N ALA A 194 -3.93 -9.07 -17.91
CA ALA A 194 -3.40 -8.80 -16.59
C ALA A 194 -2.51 -9.95 -16.07
N GLY A 195 -1.42 -9.58 -15.42
CA GLY A 195 -0.55 -10.49 -14.66
C GLY A 195 -0.74 -10.29 -13.16
N LEU A 196 -0.69 -11.38 -12.41
CA LEU A 196 -0.67 -11.37 -10.95
C LEU A 196 0.48 -12.26 -10.46
N ASN A 197 1.41 -11.67 -9.71
CA ASN A 197 2.51 -12.37 -9.07
C ASN A 197 2.29 -12.41 -7.56
N ILE A 198 2.18 -13.60 -6.97
CA ILE A 198 2.07 -13.77 -5.52
C ILE A 198 3.39 -14.36 -5.02
N ILE A 199 4.07 -13.63 -4.15
CA ILE A 199 5.39 -13.96 -3.62
C ILE A 199 5.22 -14.44 -2.19
N ALA A 200 5.43 -15.73 -1.97
CA ALA A 200 5.47 -16.36 -0.66
C ALA A 200 6.69 -15.89 0.17
N PRO A 201 6.63 -15.91 1.51
CA PRO A 201 7.81 -15.74 2.35
C PRO A 201 8.84 -16.86 2.08
N PRO A 202 10.15 -16.54 2.08
CA PRO A 202 11.19 -17.56 2.03
C PRO A 202 11.25 -18.34 3.35
N GLU A 203 11.96 -19.47 3.34
CA GLU A 203 12.29 -20.21 4.56
C GLU A 203 13.02 -19.29 5.55
N GLY A 204 12.53 -19.19 6.79
CA GLY A 204 13.04 -18.23 7.80
C GLY A 204 12.33 -16.87 7.82
N GLY A 205 11.42 -16.60 6.88
CA GLY A 205 10.65 -15.36 6.79
C GLY A 205 11.39 -14.20 6.13
N TYR A 206 10.71 -13.06 5.96
CA TYR A 206 11.33 -11.86 5.39
C TYR A 206 12.26 -11.19 6.40
N GLU A 207 13.52 -10.92 6.05
CA GLU A 207 14.42 -10.18 6.90
C GLU A 207 13.99 -8.70 7.03
N SER A 208 13.91 -8.18 8.26
CA SER A 208 13.82 -6.75 8.48
C SER A 208 15.21 -6.12 8.28
N LYS A 209 15.38 -5.31 7.22
CA LYS A 209 16.57 -4.47 7.08
C LYS A 209 16.58 -3.37 8.15
N THR A 210 17.08 -3.67 9.33
CA THR A 210 17.68 -2.69 10.25
C THR A 210 19.16 -3.04 10.36
N LYS A 211 19.93 -2.66 9.35
CA LYS A 211 21.37 -2.43 9.52
C LYS A 211 21.58 -0.94 9.39
N ASP A 212 21.54 -0.26 10.54
CA ASP A 212 22.17 1.04 10.69
C ASP A 212 23.60 0.92 10.18
N THR A 213 23.91 1.61 9.09
CA THR A 213 25.31 1.81 8.71
C THR A 213 25.74 3.05 9.48
N PRO A 214 26.74 2.99 10.38
CA PRO A 214 27.22 4.21 11.02
C PRO A 214 27.78 5.13 9.94
N SER A 215 27.22 6.33 9.81
CA SER A 215 27.78 7.38 8.97
C SER A 215 29.17 7.73 9.50
N GLN A 216 30.22 7.24 8.84
CA GLN A 216 31.58 7.70 9.08
C GLN A 216 31.69 9.16 8.63
N ASN A 217 31.67 10.07 9.61
CA ASN A 217 32.13 11.44 9.44
C ASN A 217 33.60 11.43 9.01
N ASN A 218 33.89 11.90 7.79
CA ASN A 218 35.23 12.31 7.41
C ASN A 218 35.16 13.79 6.99
N PRO A 219 35.87 14.70 7.69
CA PRO A 219 36.05 16.06 7.21
C PRO A 219 37.19 16.08 6.18
N LYS A 220 36.92 16.54 4.94
CA LYS A 220 37.86 17.26 4.07
C LYS A 220 37.18 17.78 2.79
N ASN A 221 37.34 19.08 2.56
CA ASN A 221 37.03 19.79 1.32
C ASN A 221 37.88 19.27 0.14
N ASP A 222 37.23 18.99 -1.00
CA ASP A 222 37.48 19.62 -2.32
C ASP A 222 36.82 18.80 -3.46
N THR A 223 36.12 19.51 -4.38
CA THR A 223 35.67 19.08 -5.72
C THR A 223 34.71 17.87 -5.85
N GLN A 224 33.88 17.88 -6.92
CA GLN A 224 32.85 16.89 -7.30
C GLN A 224 32.80 15.60 -6.44
N LYS A 225 31.85 15.59 -5.50
CA LYS A 225 31.61 14.47 -4.59
C LYS A 225 31.00 13.31 -5.36
N THR A 226 31.72 12.20 -5.48
CA THR A 226 31.13 10.94 -5.93
C THR A 226 30.15 10.47 -4.86
N GLU A 227 28.86 10.46 -5.20
CA GLU A 227 27.81 9.94 -4.31
C GLU A 227 27.72 8.43 -4.50
N ILE A 228 28.10 7.67 -3.46
CA ILE A 228 27.88 6.22 -3.44
C ILE A 228 26.39 6.00 -3.24
N GLN A 229 25.70 5.50 -4.27
CA GLN A 229 24.30 5.13 -4.12
C GLN A 229 24.17 3.96 -3.14
N PRO A 230 23.09 3.93 -2.33
CA PRO A 230 22.85 2.80 -1.44
C PRO A 230 22.75 1.50 -2.24
N THR A 231 23.19 0.39 -1.64
CA THR A 231 23.11 -0.93 -2.29
C THR A 231 21.66 -1.27 -2.61
N GLN A 232 21.32 -1.35 -3.89
CA GLN A 232 20.02 -1.84 -4.35
C GLN A 232 20.08 -3.37 -4.40
N VAL A 233 19.41 -4.03 -3.46
CA VAL A 233 19.19 -5.47 -3.52
C VAL A 233 18.03 -5.72 -4.47
N ILE A 234 18.28 -6.51 -5.50
CA ILE A 234 17.27 -6.95 -6.47
C ILE A 234 16.97 -8.41 -6.15
N ASP A 235 15.71 -8.69 -5.82
CA ASP A 235 15.27 -10.06 -5.55
C ASP A 235 14.99 -10.78 -6.86
N GLY A 236 15.65 -11.93 -7.06
CA GLY A 236 15.31 -12.89 -8.11
C GLY A 236 14.20 -13.85 -7.67
N PRO A 237 13.70 -14.72 -8.56
CA PRO A 237 12.78 -15.78 -8.16
C PRO A 237 13.44 -16.69 -7.12
N PHE A 238 12.74 -16.97 -6.02
CA PHE A 238 13.16 -17.87 -4.95
C PHE A 238 12.03 -18.81 -4.54
N ALA A 239 12.37 -19.89 -3.84
CA ALA A 239 11.38 -20.84 -3.33
C ALA A 239 10.74 -20.33 -2.03
N GLY A 240 9.41 -20.40 -1.94
CA GLY A 240 8.68 -20.11 -0.71
C GLY A 240 8.91 -21.18 0.38
N ALA A 241 8.67 -20.81 1.64
CA ALA A 241 8.75 -21.70 2.79
C ALA A 241 7.72 -22.84 2.69
N LYS A 242 8.06 -24.01 3.25
CA LYS A 242 7.25 -25.24 3.13
C LYS A 242 5.84 -25.13 3.70
N ASP A 243 5.64 -24.25 4.67
CA ASP A 243 4.38 -24.06 5.40
C ASP A 243 3.62 -22.81 4.96
N THR A 244 3.98 -22.24 3.81
CA THR A 244 3.22 -21.15 3.18
C THR A 244 2.07 -21.71 2.36
N VAL A 245 0.90 -21.09 2.48
CA VAL A 245 -0.28 -21.44 1.70
C VAL A 245 -0.91 -20.20 1.06
N VAL A 246 -1.21 -20.31 -0.23
CA VAL A 246 -2.10 -19.42 -0.97
C VAL A 246 -3.29 -20.26 -1.42
N ASN A 247 -4.45 -20.03 -0.80
CA ASN A 247 -5.71 -20.73 -1.11
C ASN A 247 -6.60 -19.92 -2.03
#